data_AF-A0A813NQP1-F1
#
_entry.id   AF-A0A813NQP1-F1
#
_cell.length_a   1.000
_cell.length_b   1.000
_cell.length_c   1.000
_cell.angle_alpha   90.00
_cell.angle_beta   90.00
_cell.angle_gamma   90.00
#
_symmetry.space_group_name_H-M   'P 1'
#
loop_
_entity.id
_entity.type
_entity.pdbx_description
1 polymer ?
#
loop_
_entity_poly.entity_id
_entity_poly.type
_entity_poly.pdbx_seq_one_letter_code
_entity_poly.pdbx_strand_id
1 'polypeptide(L)'
;MAGSISRLRYIAKSAQEPSQKTMINIFKAIVRPVMNYGYPVLLTANDKVWDQLQIIQNKALRAALGLPIYTSVEYVHRISKMLKIKEYATLLLHKPINTAPSNKDQTLLQRLQDIADQL
;
A
#
# COMPACT_ATOMS: atom_id res chain seq x y z
N MET A 1 10.40 2.47 8.78
CA MET A 1 10.05 1.33 7.89
C MET A 1 11.15 0.27 7.71
N ALA A 2 12.44 0.64 7.62
CA ALA A 2 13.51 -0.35 7.40
C ALA A 2 13.55 -1.50 8.42
N GLY A 3 13.36 -1.21 9.71
CA GLY A 3 13.30 -2.21 10.79
C GLY A 3 12.07 -3.14 10.73
N SER A 4 10.97 -2.71 10.11
CA SER A 4 9.78 -3.56 9.95
C SER A 4 9.96 -4.57 8.81
N ILE A 5 10.70 -4.17 7.76
CA ILE A 5 11.02 -5.04 6.62
C ILE A 5 12.02 -6.12 7.01
N SER A 6 13.02 -5.78 7.85
CA SER A 6 13.95 -6.78 8.36
C SER A 6 13.26 -7.82 9.24
N ARG A 7 12.30 -7.40 10.08
CA ARG A 7 11.45 -8.33 10.86
C ARG A 7 10.58 -9.22 9.97
N LEU A 8 9.94 -8.66 8.95
CA LEU A 8 9.19 -9.44 7.95
C LEU A 8 10.07 -10.50 7.29
N ARG A 9 11.29 -10.13 6.88
CA ARG A 9 12.26 -11.06 6.29
C ARG A 9 12.69 -12.14 7.28
N TYR A 10 12.89 -11.78 8.54
CA TYR A 10 13.25 -12.72 9.59
C TYR A 10 12.13 -13.75 9.80
N ILE A 11 10.89 -13.29 9.94
CA ILE A 11 9.70 -14.16 10.10
C ILE A 11 9.52 -15.08 8.88
N ALA A 12 9.73 -14.55 7.67
CA ALA A 12 9.65 -15.34 6.44
C ALA A 12 10.68 -16.48 6.40
N LYS A 13 11.87 -16.26 6.97
CA LYS A 13 12.95 -17.26 7.01
C LYS A 13 12.84 -18.21 8.21
N SER A 14 12.30 -17.76 9.34
CA SER A 14 12.20 -18.57 10.55
C SER A 14 11.01 -19.52 10.54
N ALA A 15 10.00 -19.24 9.72
CA ALA A 15 8.90 -20.16 9.51
C ALA A 15 9.36 -21.30 8.58
N GLN A 16 9.15 -22.54 9.02
CA GLN A 16 9.60 -23.74 8.30
C GLN A 16 8.84 -23.93 6.97
N GLU A 17 7.57 -23.52 6.92
CA GLU A 17 6.78 -23.31 5.71
C GLU A 17 5.68 -22.24 5.97
N PRO A 18 5.98 -20.93 5.83
CA PRO A 18 4.95 -19.92 6.01
C PRO A 18 4.00 -19.97 4.81
N SER A 19 2.71 -20.21 5.07
CA SER A 19 1.71 -20.06 4.02
C SER A 19 1.80 -18.65 3.42
N GLN A 20 1.85 -18.53 2.10
CA GLN A 20 1.95 -17.23 1.42
C GLN A 20 0.88 -16.24 1.91
N LYS A 21 -0.31 -16.78 2.22
CA LYS A 21 -1.44 -16.04 2.78
C LYS A 21 -1.12 -15.43 4.15
N THR A 22 -0.45 -16.17 5.04
CA THR A 22 -0.03 -15.67 6.37
C THR A 22 0.96 -14.51 6.22
N MET A 23 1.97 -14.66 5.37
CA MET A 23 2.99 -13.61 5.16
C MET A 23 2.40 -12.33 4.55
N ILE A 24 1.48 -12.49 3.60
CA ILE A 24 0.72 -11.37 3.02
C ILE A 24 -0.13 -10.69 4.10
N ASN A 25 -0.75 -11.44 5.01
CA ASN A 25 -1.54 -10.87 6.11
C ASN A 25 -0.68 -10.11 7.12
N ILE A 26 0.52 -10.61 7.45
CA ILE A 26 1.47 -9.89 8.31
C ILE A 26 1.95 -8.61 7.62
N PHE A 27 2.26 -8.68 6.33
CA PHE A 27 2.58 -7.49 5.54
C PHE A 27 1.42 -6.47 5.58
N LYS A 28 0.17 -6.91 5.38
CA LYS A 28 -1.02 -6.06 5.48
C LYS A 28 -1.12 -5.40 6.86
N ALA A 29 -0.92 -6.16 7.94
CA ALA A 29 -1.00 -5.65 9.30
C ALA A 29 0.04 -4.56 9.59
N ILE A 30 1.20 -4.60 8.96
CA ILE A 30 2.28 -3.62 9.17
C ILE A 30 2.12 -2.40 8.26
N VAL A 31 1.83 -2.62 6.97
CA VAL A 31 1.86 -1.54 5.96
C VAL A 31 0.52 -0.83 5.83
N ARG A 32 -0.62 -1.53 5.96
CA ARG A 32 -1.95 -0.89 5.82
C ARG A 32 -2.21 0.21 6.83
N PRO A 33 -1.85 0.10 8.13
CA PRO A 33 -2.06 1.19 9.07
C PRO A 33 -1.32 2.45 8.65
N VAL A 34 -0.07 2.32 8.20
CA VAL A 34 0.74 3.45 7.72
C VAL A 34 0.05 4.13 6.54
N MET A 35 -0.49 3.35 5.60
CA MET A 35 -1.20 3.88 4.43
C MET A 35 -2.55 4.51 4.82
N ASN A 36 -3.33 3.87 5.69
CA ASN A 36 -4.66 4.33 6.09
C ASN A 36 -4.59 5.65 6.88
N TYR A 37 -3.63 5.78 7.78
CA TYR A 37 -3.46 7.02 8.57
C TYR A 37 -2.66 8.08 7.80
N GLY A 38 -1.68 7.68 6.99
CA GLY A 38 -0.85 8.60 6.22
C GLY A 38 -1.53 9.14 4.96
N TYR A 39 -2.60 8.49 4.49
CA TYR A 39 -3.30 8.81 3.24
C TYR A 39 -3.57 10.32 3.04
N PRO A 40 -4.12 11.09 4.00
CA PRO A 40 -4.43 12.51 3.78
C PRO A 40 -3.20 13.38 3.50
N VAL A 41 -2.05 13.00 4.07
CA VAL A 41 -0.76 13.67 3.85
C VAL A 41 -0.13 13.22 2.54
N LEU A 42 -0.36 11.97 2.13
CA LEU A 42 0.15 11.44 0.87
C LEU A 42 -0.57 12.03 -0.34
N LEU A 43 -1.83 12.45 -0.18
CA LEU A 43 -2.59 13.12 -1.24
C LEU A 43 -1.95 14.41 -1.74
N THR A 44 -1.27 15.14 -0.86
CA THR A 44 -0.56 16.39 -1.22
C THR A 44 0.90 16.14 -1.59
N ALA A 45 1.33 14.88 -1.59
CA ALA A 45 2.72 14.51 -1.82
C ALA A 45 3.06 14.44 -3.31
N ASN A 46 4.29 14.84 -3.63
CA ASN A 46 4.84 14.79 -4.99
C ASN A 46 5.01 13.34 -5.48
N ASP A 47 4.98 13.12 -6.80
CA ASP A 47 5.17 11.81 -7.46
C ASP A 47 6.43 11.08 -7.01
N LYS A 48 7.52 11.81 -6.73
CA LYS A 48 8.76 11.22 -6.19
C LYS A 48 8.54 10.46 -4.88
N VAL A 49 7.63 10.93 -4.03
CA VAL A 49 7.29 10.28 -2.76
C VAL A 49 6.49 8.99 -3.02
N TRP A 50 5.58 9.03 -3.99
CA TRP A 50 4.83 7.85 -4.42
C TRP A 50 5.74 6.76 -4.98
N ASP A 51 6.74 7.13 -5.79
CA ASP A 51 7.73 6.20 -6.33
C ASP A 51 8.56 5.55 -5.21
N GLN A 52 9.00 6.35 -4.23
CA GLN A 52 9.73 5.82 -3.07
C GLN A 52 8.87 4.83 -2.26
N LEU A 53 7.60 5.17 -2.02
CA LEU A 53 6.67 4.29 -1.32
C LEU A 53 6.46 2.98 -2.09
N GLN A 54 6.31 3.03 -3.41
CA GLN A 54 6.18 1.85 -4.27
C GLN A 54 7.44 0.97 -4.19
N ILE A 55 8.64 1.56 -4.22
CA ILE A 55 9.91 0.83 -4.05
C ILE A 55 9.93 0.09 -2.70
N ILE A 56 9.50 0.76 -1.63
CA ILE A 56 9.46 0.18 -0.29
C ILE A 56 8.45 -0.97 -0.21
N GLN A 57 7.24 -0.82 -0.76
CA GLN A 57 6.26 -1.91 -0.86
C GLN A 57 6.84 -3.10 -1.62
N ASN A 58 7.43 -2.87 -2.79
CA ASN A 58 7.98 -3.94 -3.62
C ASN A 58 9.10 -4.70 -2.89
N LYS A 59 9.96 -3.99 -2.14
CA LYS A 59 11.00 -4.60 -1.32
C LYS A 59 10.43 -5.43 -0.18
N ALA A 60 9.37 -4.94 0.46
CA ALA A 60 8.69 -5.63 1.55
C ALA A 60 7.93 -6.88 1.07
N LEU A 61 7.25 -6.81 -0.09
CA LEU A 61 6.57 -7.96 -0.69
C LEU A 61 7.54 -9.05 -1.10
N ARG A 62 8.67 -8.70 -1.71
CA ARG A 62 9.74 -9.67 -2.02
C ARG A 62 10.29 -10.32 -0.75
N ALA A 63 10.51 -9.54 0.31
CA ALA A 63 10.95 -10.07 1.59
C ALA A 63 9.92 -11.00 2.24
N ALA A 64 8.63 -10.69 2.14
CA ALA A 64 7.56 -11.50 2.70
C ALA A 64 7.34 -12.82 1.92
N LEU A 65 7.54 -12.81 0.61
CA LEU A 65 7.39 -13.97 -0.26
C LEU A 65 8.69 -14.78 -0.44
N GLY A 66 9.81 -14.32 0.12
CA GLY A 66 11.12 -14.95 -0.07
C GLY A 66 11.66 -14.85 -1.50
N LEU A 67 11.19 -13.89 -2.29
CA LEU A 67 11.55 -13.75 -3.70
C LEU A 67 12.91 -13.03 -3.87
N PRO A 68 13.69 -13.39 -4.90
CA PRO A 68 14.95 -12.72 -5.19
C PRO A 68 14.73 -11.27 -5.66
N ILE A 69 15.77 -10.45 -5.52
CA ILE A 69 15.72 -8.98 -5.75
C ILE A 69 15.35 -8.65 -7.20
N TYR A 70 15.79 -9.47 -8.16
CA TYR A 70 15.58 -9.28 -9.60
C TYR A 70 14.20 -9.74 -10.09
N THR A 71 13.31 -10.20 -9.20
CA THR A 71 11.93 -10.54 -9.61
C THR A 71 11.19 -9.32 -10.13
N SER A 72 10.50 -9.49 -11.27
CA SER A 72 9.72 -8.41 -11.86
C SER A 72 8.61 -7.95 -10.91
N VAL A 73 8.35 -6.65 -10.89
CA VAL A 73 7.32 -6.05 -10.04
C VAL A 73 5.95 -6.63 -10.38
N GLU A 74 5.65 -6.77 -11.67
CA GLU A 74 4.40 -7.35 -12.15
C GLU A 74 4.15 -8.77 -11.60
N TYR A 75 5.18 -9.63 -11.62
CA TYR A 75 5.07 -10.98 -11.07
C TYR A 75 4.82 -10.97 -9.56
N VAL A 76 5.51 -10.09 -8.82
CA VAL A 76 5.32 -9.94 -7.37
C VAL A 76 3.87 -9.58 -7.06
N HIS A 77 3.31 -8.57 -7.75
CA HIS A 77 1.94 -8.12 -7.56
C HIS A 77 0.90 -9.18 -7.96
N ARG A 78 1.15 -9.93 -9.04
CA ARG A 78 0.29 -11.05 -9.48
C ARG A 78 0.20 -12.15 -8.43
N ILE A 79 1.32 -12.53 -7.82
CA ILE A 79 1.34 -13.55 -6.76
C ILE A 79 0.73 -13.03 -5.47
N SER A 80 1.13 -11.82 -5.04
CA SER A 80 0.64 -11.27 -3.77
C SER A 80 -0.83 -10.85 -3.82
N LYS A 81 -1.43 -10.77 -5.03
CA LYS A 81 -2.76 -10.20 -5.27
C LYS A 81 -2.92 -8.85 -4.59
N MET A 82 -1.88 -8.03 -4.69
CA MET A 82 -1.82 -6.70 -4.07
C MET A 82 -1.81 -5.64 -5.14
N LEU A 83 -2.57 -4.59 -4.90
CA LEU A 83 -2.56 -3.39 -5.71
C LEU A 83 -1.29 -2.58 -5.47
N LYS A 84 -0.95 -1.75 -6.45
CA LYS A 84 0.07 -0.72 -6.24
C LYS A 84 -0.41 0.29 -5.21
N ILE A 85 0.53 1.01 -4.61
CA ILE A 85 0.20 1.96 -3.55
C ILE A 85 -0.71 3.09 -4.06
N LYS A 86 -0.47 3.63 -5.25
CA LYS A 86 -1.32 4.67 -5.85
C LYS A 86 -2.76 4.17 -6.05
N GLU A 87 -2.92 3.00 -6.67
CA GLU A 87 -4.23 2.35 -6.88
C GLU A 87 -4.96 2.05 -5.56
N TYR A 88 -4.21 1.70 -4.51
CA TYR A 88 -4.80 1.49 -3.19
C TYR A 88 -5.25 2.81 -2.55
N ALA A 89 -4.49 3.89 -2.73
CA ALA A 89 -4.85 5.21 -2.22
C ALA A 89 -6.10 5.78 -2.91
N THR A 90 -6.25 5.59 -4.23
CA THR A 90 -7.47 5.99 -4.94
C THR A 90 -8.69 5.20 -4.48
N LEU A 91 -8.56 3.90 -4.23
CA LEU A 91 -9.64 3.12 -3.59
C LEU A 91 -10.01 3.64 -2.20
N LEU A 92 -9.03 4.09 -1.41
CA LEU A 92 -9.29 4.70 -0.11
C LEU A 92 -10.00 6.06 -0.23
N LEU A 93 -9.75 6.84 -1.30
CA LEU A 93 -10.45 8.08 -1.62
C LEU A 93 -11.92 7.87 -2.00
N HIS A 94 -12.21 6.82 -2.78
CA HIS A 94 -13.59 6.58 -3.23
C HIS A 94 -14.54 6.27 -2.07
N LYS A 95 -14.05 5.67 -0.98
CA LYS A 95 -14.88 5.34 0.18
C LYS A 95 -15.49 6.59 0.85
N PRO A 96 -14.73 7.63 1.27
CA PRO A 96 -15.28 8.85 1.80
C PRO A 96 -16.08 9.64 0.75
N ILE A 97 -15.68 9.64 -0.54
CA ILE A 97 -16.45 10.29 -1.60
C ILE A 97 -17.87 9.71 -1.70
N ASN A 98 -18.02 8.38 -1.60
CA ASN A 98 -19.32 7.71 -1.67
C ASN A 98 -20.16 7.85 -0.39
N THR A 99 -19.53 8.08 0.77
CA THR A 99 -20.23 8.34 2.05
C THR A 99 -20.62 9.81 2.21
N ALA A 100 -19.81 10.72 1.67
CA ALA A 100 -20.02 12.16 1.73
C ALA A 100 -21.30 12.70 1.08
N PRO A 101 -21.99 12.12 0.07
CA PRO A 101 -23.29 12.61 -0.36
C PRO A 101 -24.37 12.60 0.74
N SER A 102 -24.14 11.91 1.87
CA SER A 102 -25.01 11.97 3.05
C SER A 102 -24.76 13.20 3.95
N ASN A 103 -23.57 13.82 3.88
CA ASN A 103 -23.22 15.04 4.61
C ASN A 103 -23.17 16.20 3.61
N LYS A 104 -23.97 17.24 3.81
CA LYS A 104 -24.26 18.34 2.87
C LYS A 104 -23.06 19.20 2.37
N ASP A 105 -21.83 18.80 2.60
CA ASP A 105 -20.62 19.59 2.32
C ASP A 105 -20.08 19.33 0.90
N GLN A 106 -20.70 19.98 -0.08
CA GLN A 106 -20.36 19.86 -1.52
C GLN A 106 -18.93 20.35 -1.86
N THR A 107 -18.36 21.26 -1.07
CA THR A 107 -17.02 21.84 -1.31
C THR A 107 -15.87 20.87 -1.01
N LEU A 108 -16.05 20.00 -0.02
CA LEU A 108 -15.05 18.97 0.31
C LEU A 108 -15.04 17.86 -0.74
N LEU A 109 -16.20 17.51 -1.28
CA LEU A 109 -16.34 16.54 -2.36
C LEU A 109 -15.58 16.97 -3.62
N GLN A 110 -15.75 18.22 -4.05
CA GLN A 110 -15.05 18.76 -5.22
C GLN A 110 -13.53 18.73 -5.01
N ARG A 111 -13.03 19.18 -3.85
CA ARG A 111 -11.59 19.14 -3.55
C ARG A 111 -11.03 17.72 -3.52
N LEU A 112 -11.79 16.75 -3.01
CA LEU A 112 -11.36 15.35 -2.97
C LEU A 112 -11.37 14.72 -4.37
N GLN A 113 -12.29 15.12 -5.25
CA GLN A 113 -12.33 14.71 -6.65
C GLN A 113 -11.17 15.32 -7.44
N ASP A 114 -10.91 16.63 -7.28
CA ASP A 114 -9.78 17.31 -7.93
C ASP A 114 -8.43 16.67 -7.54
N ILE A 115 -8.28 16.26 -6.28
CA ILE A 115 -7.09 15.56 -5.80
C ILE A 115 -7.01 14.13 -6.36
N ALA A 116 -8.16 13.45 -6.53
CA ALA A 116 -8.18 12.11 -7.12
C ALA A 116 -7.80 12.13 -8.60
N ASP A 117 -8.21 13.17 -9.34
CA ASP A 117 -7.90 13.35 -10.76
C ASP A 117 -6.44 13.78 -11.02
N GLN A 118 -5.73 14.27 -9.99
CA GLN A 118 -4.32 14.65 -10.06
C GLN A 118 -3.32 13.52 -9.78
N LEU A 119 -3.78 12.34 -9.30
CA LEU A 119 -2.93 11.23 -8.83
C LEU A 119 -2.65 10.13 -9.86
#